data_AF-A0A972SBT0-F1
#
_entry.id   AF-A0A972SBT0-F1
#
_cell.length_a   1.000
_cell.length_b   1.000
_cell.length_c   1.000
_cell.angle_alpha   90.00
_cell.angle_beta   90.00
_cell.angle_gamma   90.00
#
_symmetry.space_group_name_H-M   'P 1'
#
loop_
_entity.id
_entity.type
_entity.pdbx_description
1 polymer ?
#
loop_
_entity_poly.entity_id
_entity_poly.type
_entity_poly.pdbx_seq_one_letter_code
_entity_poly.pdbx_strand_id
1 'polypeptide(L)'
;MDERKITIIEGPPPTFEVAMDEWVFSLVESPRPPRIAVTQVRALNGPALIERCYRAWRQREPIHLEFRGMDGLIQRVPIVAAHYSQIDDADVLRLWVMVDDPDLEVSYEFVDEDAEDGPSDDDLTDALWDMLHDTLGDVPEEDDDDAEEMEDDDQDFATGLHLDL
;
A
#
# COMPACT_ATOMS: atom_id res chain seq x y z
N MET A 1 22.66 -3.35 20.20
CA MET A 1 21.91 -3.01 18.98
C MET A 1 21.49 -4.33 18.35
N ASP A 2 20.22 -4.48 17.97
CA ASP A 2 19.76 -5.70 17.31
C ASP A 2 20.38 -5.83 15.92
N GLU A 3 21.08 -6.94 15.66
CA GLU A 3 21.74 -7.21 14.37
C GLU A 3 20.75 -7.62 13.25
N ARG A 4 19.48 -7.87 13.60
CA ARG A 4 18.44 -8.37 12.69
C ARG A 4 17.48 -7.29 12.18
N LYS A 5 17.90 -6.03 12.23
CA LYS A 5 17.13 -4.93 11.68
C LYS A 5 18.01 -3.76 11.22
N ILE A 6 17.46 -2.97 10.31
CA ILE A 6 17.88 -1.61 10.02
C ILE A 6 16.83 -0.70 10.64
N THR A 7 17.25 0.26 11.47
CA THR A 7 16.32 1.21 12.10
C THR A 7 16.52 2.59 11.50
N ILE A 8 15.43 3.22 11.07
CA ILE A 8 15.41 4.64 10.69
C ILE A 8 15.40 5.45 11.99
N ILE A 9 16.47 6.20 12.24
CA ILE A 9 16.67 6.95 13.49
C ILE A 9 16.16 8.39 13.42
N GLU A 10 16.14 8.98 12.23
CA GLU A 10 15.79 10.38 11.99
C GLU A 10 15.14 10.54 10.61
N GLY A 11 14.27 11.54 10.47
CA GLY A 11 13.57 11.85 9.22
C GLY A 11 12.07 11.54 9.29
N PRO A 12 11.32 11.96 8.26
CA PRO A 12 9.93 11.56 8.10
C PRO A 12 9.81 10.03 7.93
N PRO A 13 8.62 9.45 8.17
CA PRO A 13 8.34 8.08 7.78
C PRO A 13 8.75 7.83 6.31
N PRO A 14 9.35 6.67 5.99
CA PRO A 14 9.72 6.34 4.62
C PRO A 14 8.48 6.23 3.74
N THR A 15 8.55 6.78 2.54
CA THR A 15 7.57 6.51 1.48
C THR A 15 7.87 5.16 0.85
N PHE A 16 6.82 4.39 0.59
CA PHE A 16 6.91 3.10 -0.09
C PHE A 16 6.24 3.22 -1.45
N GLU A 17 6.94 2.80 -2.50
CA GLU A 17 6.43 2.72 -3.87
C GLU A 17 6.28 1.25 -4.25
N VAL A 18 5.28 0.88 -5.04
CA VAL A 18 5.17 -0.51 -5.51
C VAL A 18 6.39 -0.86 -6.38
N ALA A 19 7.03 -1.99 -6.08
CA ALA A 19 8.18 -2.44 -6.85
C ALA A 19 7.73 -2.98 -8.22
N MET A 20 8.23 -2.37 -9.30
CA MET A 20 8.03 -2.81 -10.68
C MET A 20 9.17 -3.71 -11.20
N ASP A 21 10.21 -3.90 -10.38
CA ASP A 21 11.35 -4.75 -10.68
C ASP A 21 10.98 -6.24 -10.74
N GLU A 22 10.84 -6.81 -11.95
CA GLU A 22 10.47 -8.22 -12.15
C GLU A 22 11.36 -9.21 -11.39
N TRP A 23 12.66 -8.91 -11.25
CA TRP A 23 13.62 -9.79 -10.60
C TRP A 23 13.34 -9.97 -9.10
N VAL A 24 12.68 -9.01 -8.45
CA VAL A 24 12.44 -9.07 -7.00
C VAL A 24 11.37 -10.10 -6.66
N PHE A 25 10.36 -10.25 -7.53
CA PHE A 25 9.32 -11.26 -7.38
C PHE A 25 9.89 -12.69 -7.47
N SER A 26 11.05 -12.87 -8.13
CA SER A 26 11.75 -14.16 -8.20
C SER A 26 12.53 -14.50 -6.92
N LEU A 27 12.74 -13.53 -6.03
CA LEU A 27 13.48 -13.73 -4.77
C LEU A 27 12.59 -14.16 -3.60
N VAL A 28 11.27 -14.08 -3.77
CA VAL A 28 10.30 -14.27 -2.69
C VAL A 28 9.37 -15.41 -3.04
N GLU A 29 9.40 -16.46 -2.22
CA GLU A 29 8.42 -17.54 -2.26
C GLU A 29 7.45 -17.37 -1.08
N SER A 30 6.16 -17.22 -1.37
CA SER A 30 5.13 -17.00 -0.35
C SER A 30 3.84 -17.75 -0.73
N PRO A 31 3.04 -18.24 0.24
CA PRO A 31 1.75 -18.86 -0.02
C PRO A 31 0.72 -17.94 -0.69
N ARG A 32 0.95 -16.62 -0.64
CA ARG A 32 0.14 -15.60 -1.31
C ARG A 32 1.04 -14.72 -2.18
N PRO A 33 0.54 -14.14 -3.28
CA PRO A 33 1.30 -13.19 -4.07
C PRO A 33 1.88 -12.09 -3.17
N PRO A 34 3.22 -11.98 -3.05
CA PRO A 34 3.82 -11.01 -2.16
C PRO A 34 3.65 -9.60 -2.75
N ARG A 35 3.15 -8.66 -1.95
CA ARG A 35 3.23 -7.24 -2.28
C ARG A 35 4.64 -6.78 -1.92
N ILE A 36 5.42 -6.39 -2.92
CA ILE A 36 6.76 -5.85 -2.70
C ILE A 36 6.74 -4.35 -2.95
N ALA A 37 7.30 -3.59 -2.02
CA ALA A 37 7.50 -2.16 -2.17
C ALA A 37 8.99 -1.82 -2.13
N VAL A 38 9.35 -0.70 -2.72
CA VAL A 38 10.68 -0.10 -2.67
C VAL A 38 10.63 1.18 -1.85
N THR A 39 11.69 1.42 -1.07
CA THR A 39 11.90 2.69 -0.39
C THR A 39 13.37 3.09 -0.48
N GLN A 40 13.62 4.39 -0.43
CA GLN A 40 14.96 4.96 -0.44
C GLN A 40 15.18 5.80 0.80
N VAL A 41 16.26 5.50 1.52
CA VAL A 41 16.60 6.19 2.77
C VAL A 41 18.05 6.62 2.78
N ARG A 42 18.31 7.78 3.40
CA ARG A 42 19.68 8.21 3.69
C ARG A 42 20.25 7.35 4.80
N ALA A 43 21.53 6.99 4.66
CA ALA A 43 22.26 6.21 5.64
C ALA A 43 23.48 7.00 6.15
N LEU A 44 23.90 6.72 7.39
CA LEU A 44 25.15 7.25 7.94
C LEU A 44 26.35 6.30 7.67
N ASN A 45 26.06 5.06 7.25
CA ASN A 45 27.04 4.04 6.90
C ASN A 45 26.37 2.96 6.03
N GLY A 46 26.13 3.28 4.76
CA GLY A 46 25.48 2.37 3.82
C GLY A 46 26.15 0.99 3.72
N PRO A 47 27.48 0.90 3.56
CA PRO A 47 28.18 -0.38 3.43
C PRO A 47 28.01 -1.33 4.62
N ALA A 48 28.07 -0.82 5.86
CA ALA A 48 27.90 -1.65 7.05
C ALA A 48 26.47 -2.21 7.19
N LEU A 49 25.47 -1.46 6.69
CA LEU A 49 24.08 -1.90 6.68
C LEU A 49 23.83 -2.99 5.63
N ILE A 50 24.44 -2.89 4.44
CA ILE A 50 24.40 -3.97 3.44
C ILE A 50 25.05 -5.25 3.95
N GLU A 51 26.22 -5.14 4.59
CA GLU A 51 26.91 -6.30 5.17
C GLU A 51 26.04 -7.00 6.24
N ARG A 52 25.23 -6.23 6.99
CA ARG A 52 24.28 -6.77 7.96
C ARG A 52 23.19 -7.60 7.27
N CYS A 53 22.59 -7.08 6.19
CA CYS A 53 21.63 -7.83 5.38
C CYS A 53 22.24 -9.12 4.86
N TYR A 54 23.44 -9.03 4.26
CA TYR A 54 24.14 -10.18 3.71
C TYR A 54 24.40 -11.27 4.76
N ARG A 55 24.84 -10.89 5.97
CA ARG A 55 25.07 -11.83 7.07
C ARG A 55 23.79 -12.54 7.51
N ALA A 56 22.69 -11.80 7.65
CA ALA A 56 21.40 -12.38 8.02
C ALA A 56 20.93 -13.40 6.97
N TRP A 57 20.93 -13.03 5.69
CA TRP A 57 20.52 -13.92 4.60
C TRP A 57 21.44 -15.14 4.46
N ARG A 58 22.75 -14.98 4.67
CA ARG A 58 23.70 -16.11 4.69
C ARG A 58 23.41 -17.11 5.81
N GLN A 59 22.85 -16.64 6.92
CA GLN A 59 22.40 -17.48 8.04
C GLN A 59 20.96 -17.99 7.88
N ARG A 60 20.30 -17.67 6.75
CA ARG A 60 18.87 -17.94 6.49
C ARG A 60 17.96 -17.31 7.54
N GLU A 61 18.37 -16.18 8.10
CA GLU A 61 17.59 -15.40 9.05
C GLU A 61 16.93 -14.20 8.34
N PRO A 62 15.69 -13.83 8.74
CA PRO A 62 15.06 -12.63 8.23
C PRO A 62 15.70 -11.37 8.82
N ILE A 63 15.71 -10.29 8.05
CA ILE A 63 16.12 -8.95 8.48
C ILE A 63 15.01 -7.96 8.15
N HIS A 64 14.77 -7.00 9.03
CA HIS A 64 13.63 -6.08 8.93
C HIS A 64 14.07 -4.63 8.85
N LEU A 65 13.30 -3.82 8.14
CA LEU A 65 13.33 -2.37 8.26
C LEU A 65 12.38 -1.99 9.40
N GLU A 66 12.90 -1.27 10.39
CA GLU A 66 12.14 -0.72 11.51
C GLU A 66 12.08 0.81 11.36
N PHE A 67 10.88 1.35 11.40
CA PHE A 67 10.64 2.78 11.23
C PHE A 67 9.45 3.23 12.07
N ARG A 68 9.31 4.55 12.23
CA ARG A 68 8.15 5.15 12.88
C ARG A 68 7.14 5.53 11.79
N GLY A 69 5.93 5.01 11.89
CA GLY A 69 4.82 5.32 10.99
C GLY A 69 4.27 6.73 11.21
N MET A 70 3.33 7.14 10.35
CA MET A 70 2.65 8.46 10.44
C MET A 70 1.85 8.62 11.75
N ASP A 71 1.29 7.53 12.25
CA ASP A 71 0.60 7.42 13.54
C ASP A 71 1.55 7.51 14.75
N GLY A 72 2.87 7.49 14.50
CA GLY A 72 3.90 7.49 15.51
C GLY A 72 4.20 6.13 16.13
N LEU A 73 3.57 5.05 15.67
CA LEU A 73 3.86 3.68 16.12
C LEU A 73 5.10 3.14 15.40
N ILE A 74 5.78 2.19 16.04
CA ILE A 74 6.93 1.50 15.43
C ILE A 74 6.41 0.39 14.54
N GLN A 75 6.75 0.46 13.27
CA GLN A 75 6.42 -0.54 12.25
C GLN A 75 7.67 -1.31 11.83
N ARG A 76 7.48 -2.54 11.36
CA ARG A 76 8.55 -3.43 10.92
C ARG A 76 8.13 -4.18 9.68
N VAL A 77 8.92 -4.07 8.61
CA VAL A 77 8.69 -4.78 7.34
C VAL A 77 9.90 -5.64 6.97
N PRO A 78 9.73 -6.89 6.49
CA PRO A 78 10.84 -7.72 6.05
C PRO A 78 11.57 -7.13 4.84
N ILE A 79 12.90 -7.12 4.87
CA ILE A 79 13.75 -6.69 3.74
C ILE A 79 14.06 -7.92 2.90
N VAL A 80 13.72 -7.86 1.61
CA VAL A 80 13.94 -8.95 0.63
C VAL A 80 15.15 -8.70 -0.26
N ALA A 81 15.47 -7.44 -0.52
CA ALA A 81 16.69 -7.03 -1.20
C ALA A 81 17.16 -5.66 -0.71
N ALA A 82 18.45 -5.39 -0.87
CA ALA A 82 19.07 -4.14 -0.46
C ALA A 82 20.17 -3.75 -1.44
N HIS A 83 20.20 -2.48 -1.82
CA HIS A 83 21.20 -1.90 -2.68
C HIS A 83 21.73 -0.60 -2.05
N TYR A 84 23.04 -0.40 -2.16
CA TYR A 84 23.72 0.80 -1.70
C TYR A 84 24.26 1.58 -2.89
N SER A 85 24.01 2.89 -2.90
CA SER A 85 24.62 3.84 -3.82
C SER A 85 25.07 5.08 -3.08
N GLN A 86 25.94 5.86 -3.71
CA GLN A 86 26.37 7.16 -3.21
C GLN A 86 25.90 8.23 -4.20
N ILE A 87 25.14 9.21 -3.71
CA ILE A 87 24.57 10.31 -4.51
C ILE A 87 24.93 11.61 -3.80
N ASP A 88 25.59 12.54 -4.49
CA ASP A 88 26.01 13.84 -3.94
C ASP A 88 26.74 13.74 -2.59
N ASP A 89 27.73 12.83 -2.49
CA ASP A 89 28.47 12.51 -1.27
C ASP A 89 27.63 11.98 -0.09
N ALA A 90 26.36 11.61 -0.32
CA ALA A 90 25.49 10.99 0.66
C ALA A 90 25.32 9.49 0.38
N ASP A 91 25.38 8.69 1.45
CA ASP A 91 25.06 7.27 1.39
C ASP A 91 23.53 7.08 1.28
N VAL A 92 23.09 6.38 0.23
CA VAL A 92 21.68 6.07 0.00
C VAL A 92 21.50 4.55 -0.01
N LEU A 93 20.49 4.09 0.72
CA LEU A 93 20.03 2.70 0.68
C LEU A 93 18.69 2.63 -0.04
N ARG A 94 18.66 1.82 -1.09
CA ARG A 94 17.41 1.35 -1.69
C ARG A 94 17.08 -0.02 -1.11
N LEU A 95 15.89 -0.14 -0.53
CA LEU A 95 15.43 -1.35 0.11
C LEU A 95 14.16 -1.83 -0.58
N TRP A 96 14.12 -3.10 -0.94
CA TRP A 96 12.89 -3.77 -1.32
C TRP A 96 12.37 -4.53 -0.11
N VAL A 97 11.11 -4.29 0.22
CA VAL A 97 10.47 -4.84 1.41
C VAL A 97 9.20 -5.59 1.04
N MET A 98 8.90 -6.63 1.81
CA MET A 98 7.62 -7.31 1.72
C MET A 98 6.60 -6.55 2.57
N VAL A 99 5.46 -6.20 1.98
CA VAL A 99 4.36 -5.50 2.64
C VAL A 99 3.24 -6.50 2.89
N ASP A 100 3.12 -6.95 4.13
CA ASP A 100 2.05 -7.81 4.61
C ASP A 100 0.93 -7.04 5.31
N ASP A 101 1.19 -5.80 5.72
CA ASP A 101 0.22 -4.91 6.33
C ASP A 101 -0.67 -4.22 5.26
N PRO A 102 -2.00 -4.43 5.28
CA PRO A 102 -2.90 -3.74 4.36
C PRO A 102 -2.98 -2.22 4.62
N ASP A 103 -2.68 -1.76 5.84
CA ASP A 103 -2.78 -0.36 6.24
C ASP A 103 -1.52 0.45 5.89
N LEU A 104 -0.44 -0.22 5.45
CA LEU A 104 0.74 0.48 4.94
C LEU A 104 0.42 1.16 3.61
N GLU A 105 0.53 2.49 3.60
CA GLU A 105 0.36 3.31 2.40
C GLU A 105 1.51 3.03 1.43
N VAL A 106 1.18 2.56 0.22
CA VAL A 106 2.12 2.32 -0.86
C VAL A 106 1.63 3.09 -2.08
N SER A 107 2.50 3.94 -2.64
CA SER A 107 2.20 4.71 -3.85
C SER A 107 2.40 3.89 -5.11
N TYR A 108 1.61 4.21 -6.13
CA TYR A 108 1.72 3.69 -7.48
C TYR A 108 2.15 4.85 -8.39
N GLU A 109 3.35 4.77 -8.97
CA GLU A 109 3.69 5.64 -10.09
C GLU A 109 3.15 4.99 -11.36
N PHE A 110 2.16 5.62 -11.99
CA PHE A 110 1.75 5.28 -13.34
C PHE A 110 2.83 5.80 -14.29
N VAL A 111 3.48 4.88 -15.01
CA VAL A 111 4.34 5.27 -16.12
C VAL A 111 3.39 5.54 -17.29
N ASP A 112 3.13 6.82 -17.57
CA ASP A 112 2.44 7.23 -18.81
C ASP A 112 3.35 6.91 -20.01
N GLU A 113 3.38 5.64 -20.40
CA GLU A 113 3.90 5.23 -21.70
C GLU A 113 2.79 5.49 -22.73
N ASP A 114 2.90 6.65 -23.39
CA ASP A 114 2.04 7.19 -24.45
C ASP A 114 0.90 8.13 -24.01
N ALA A 115 1.26 9.33 -23.55
CA ALA A 115 0.38 10.49 -23.68
C ALA A 115 0.31 10.98 -25.16
N GLU A 116 -0.22 10.15 -26.06
CA GLU A 116 -0.88 10.62 -27.28
C GLU A 116 -2.38 10.75 -26.94
N ASP A 117 -2.83 11.96 -26.59
CA ASP A 117 -4.23 12.35 -26.35
C ASP A 117 -5.13 11.18 -25.85
N GLY A 118 -4.86 10.73 -24.62
CA GLY A 118 -5.73 9.80 -23.92
C GLY A 118 -7.09 10.44 -23.65
N PRO A 119 -8.18 9.65 -23.69
CA PRO A 119 -9.53 10.17 -23.46
C PRO A 119 -9.61 10.73 -22.03
N SER A 120 -10.41 11.79 -21.84
CA SER A 120 -10.46 12.54 -20.58
C SER A 120 -10.91 11.66 -19.41
N ASP A 121 -10.62 12.04 -18.16
CA ASP A 121 -11.04 11.31 -16.95
C ASP A 121 -12.54 10.92 -16.97
N ASP A 122 -13.38 11.73 -17.62
CA ASP A 122 -14.81 11.45 -17.82
C ASP A 122 -15.05 10.28 -18.80
N ASP A 123 -14.25 10.16 -19.87
CA ASP A 123 -14.36 9.12 -20.91
C ASP A 123 -13.75 7.76 -20.50
N LEU A 124 -12.81 7.75 -19.54
CA LEU A 124 -12.17 6.51 -19.07
C LEU A 124 -13.13 5.61 -18.30
N THR A 125 -14.13 6.20 -17.64
CA THR A 125 -15.14 5.45 -16.88
C THR A 125 -16.10 4.69 -17.79
N ASP A 126 -16.54 5.30 -18.90
CA ASP A 126 -17.39 4.65 -19.89
C ASP A 126 -16.65 3.54 -20.65
N ALA A 127 -15.39 3.75 -21.02
CA ALA A 127 -14.59 2.74 -21.71
C ALA A 127 -14.30 1.51 -20.84
N LEU A 128 -14.08 1.71 -19.54
CA LEU A 128 -13.90 0.63 -18.57
C LEU A 128 -15.21 -0.13 -18.32
N TRP A 129 -16.35 0.56 -18.26
CA TRP A 129 -17.66 -0.10 -18.15
C TRP A 129 -18.02 -0.91 -19.39
N ASP A 130 -17.74 -0.41 -20.60
CA ASP A 130 -17.98 -1.15 -21.86
C ASP A 130 -17.12 -2.42 -21.95
N MET A 131 -15.84 -2.32 -21.56
CA MET A 131 -14.94 -3.47 -21.53
C MET A 131 -15.35 -4.49 -20.46
N LEU A 132 -15.87 -4.01 -19.32
CA LEU A 132 -16.38 -4.86 -18.25
C LEU A 132 -17.70 -5.55 -18.66
N HIS A 133 -18.58 -4.84 -19.38
CA HIS A 133 -19.85 -5.35 -19.89
C HIS A 133 -19.65 -6.43 -20.98
N ASP A 134 -18.67 -6.25 -21.88
CA ASP A 134 -18.30 -7.25 -22.90
C ASP A 134 -17.70 -8.52 -22.27
N THR A 135 -17.00 -8.38 -21.13
CA THR A 135 -16.31 -9.50 -20.46
C THR A 135 -17.23 -10.26 -19.50
N LEU A 136 -18.13 -9.58 -18.79
CA LEU A 136 -18.98 -10.18 -17.75
C LEU A 136 -20.40 -10.52 -18.24
N GLY A 137 -20.82 -10.00 -19.40
CA GLY A 137 -22.16 -10.21 -19.95
C GLY A 137 -23.25 -9.43 -19.18
N ASP A 138 -24.33 -9.10 -19.89
CA ASP A 138 -25.51 -8.39 -19.38
C ASP A 138 -25.91 -8.85 -17.97
N VAL A 139 -25.74 -7.96 -17.00
CA VAL A 139 -26.41 -8.10 -15.70
C VAL A 139 -27.87 -7.77 -15.95
N PRO A 140 -28.82 -8.69 -15.71
CA PRO A 140 -30.24 -8.36 -15.87
C PRO A 140 -30.57 -7.18 -14.95
N GLU A 141 -31.12 -6.11 -15.53
CA GLU A 141 -31.70 -4.99 -14.79
C GLU A 141 -32.77 -5.58 -13.85
N GLU A 142 -32.54 -5.50 -12.54
CA GLU A 142 -33.61 -5.76 -11.57
C GLU A 142 -34.60 -4.60 -11.71
N ASP A 143 -35.81 -4.89 -12.18
CA ASP A 143 -36.91 -3.93 -12.32
C ASP A 143 -37.16 -3.25 -10.96
N ASP A 144 -36.74 -1.99 -10.81
CA ASP A 144 -37.07 -1.08 -9.70
C ASP A 144 -38.53 -0.57 -9.81
N ASP A 145 -39.47 -1.47 -10.09
CA ASP A 145 -40.91 -1.19 -10.03
C ASP A 145 -41.47 -1.74 -8.71
N ASP A 146 -41.36 -0.96 -7.64
CA ASP A 146 -42.33 -0.92 -6.52
C ASP A 146 -41.94 0.19 -5.51
N ALA A 147 -41.93 1.45 -5.98
CA ALA A 147 -42.14 2.58 -5.08
C ALA A 147 -43.65 2.75 -4.86
N GLU A 148 -44.26 1.87 -4.06
CA GLU A 148 -45.60 2.15 -3.53
C GLU A 148 -45.50 3.34 -2.56
N GLU A 149 -46.14 4.44 -2.96
CA GLU A 149 -46.43 5.60 -2.12
C GLU A 149 -47.17 5.12 -0.86
N MET A 150 -46.45 4.95 0.26
CA MET A 150 -47.09 4.79 1.57
C MET A 150 -47.55 6.17 2.05
N GLU A 151 -48.86 6.35 1.96
CA GLU A 151 -49.63 7.49 2.46
C GLU A 151 -49.25 7.83 3.92
N ASP A 152 -49.11 9.13 4.18
CA ASP A 152 -48.92 9.72 5.50
C ASP A 152 -50.02 9.26 6.48
N ASP A 153 -49.65 8.47 7.48
CA ASP A 153 -50.50 8.20 8.65
C ASP A 153 -50.01 9.06 9.83
N ASP A 154 -50.55 10.28 9.89
CA ASP A 154 -50.59 11.11 11.09
C ASP A 154 -51.35 10.36 12.20
N GLN A 155 -50.64 9.85 13.21
CA GLN A 155 -51.30 9.49 14.47
C GLN A 155 -50.39 9.65 15.70
N ASP A 156 -50.54 10.82 16.33
CA ASP A 156 -50.58 11.06 17.77
C ASP A 156 -49.84 10.08 18.70
N PHE A 157 -48.62 10.44 19.11
CA PHE A 157 -48.11 10.02 20.41
C PHE A 157 -48.23 11.17 21.41
N ALA A 158 -49.33 11.10 22.16
CA ALA A 158 -49.58 11.87 23.36
C ALA A 158 -48.39 11.80 24.33
N THR A 159 -48.05 12.99 24.82
CA THR A 159 -47.16 13.29 25.95
C THR A 159 -47.41 12.38 27.15
N GLY A 160 -46.37 11.67 27.59
CA GLY A 160 -46.34 10.90 28.83
C GLY A 160 -45.14 11.26 29.70
N LEU A 161 -45.40 12.13 30.68
CA LEU A 161 -44.47 12.60 31.71
C LEU A 161 -43.90 11.47 32.59
N HIS A 162 -42.58 11.48 32.81
CA HIS A 162 -42.01 11.15 34.13
C HIS A 162 -40.66 11.88 34.31
N LEU A 163 -40.69 13.03 34.98
CA LEU A 163 -39.52 13.59 35.67
C LEU A 163 -39.61 13.12 37.13
N ASP A 164 -38.59 12.38 37.57
CA ASP A 164 -38.27 12.22 38.99
C ASP A 164 -37.80 13.58 39.55
N LEU A 165 -38.63 14.20 40.40
CA LEU A 165 -38.20 14.81 41.68
C LEU A 165 -39.41 15.12 42.58
#